data_AF-A0AAV8WNY3-F1
#
_entry.id   AF-A0AAV8WNY3-F1
#
_cell.length_a   1.000
_cell.length_b   1.000
_cell.length_c   1.000
_cell.angle_alpha   90.00
_cell.angle_beta   90.00
_cell.angle_gamma   90.00
#
_symmetry.space_group_name_H-M   'P 1'
#
loop_
_entity.id
_entity.type
_entity.pdbx_description
1 polymer ?
#
loop_
_entity_poly.entity_id
_entity_poly.type
_entity_poly.pdbx_seq_one_letter_code
_entity_poly.pdbx_strand_id
1 'polypeptide(L)'
;MHFDDAIDKNTHEQNKPEIITFYNSTKSGVDVVDKLGATYNCARNTRRWTIVILYALMNVAGINSQIIHTANNPLINMKRQDYLKTIARELIDEHLKYRSMLTNVPPSVKRRRQEAAGTSQEHPQQPIEGSRKRCEECQGKDNKTRYYCKNCFKFLCLSHGYIFLWRMQR
;
A
#
# COMPACT_ATOMS: atom_id res chain seq x y z
N MET A 1 45.67 12.29 -17.54
CA MET A 1 44.22 12.56 -17.61
C MET A 1 43.85 14.04 -17.79
N HIS A 2 44.55 15.02 -17.20
CA HIS A 2 44.17 16.45 -17.35
C HIS A 2 45.02 17.26 -18.36
N PHE A 3 46.02 16.64 -18.99
CA PHE A 3 46.94 17.30 -19.94
C PHE A 3 46.98 16.59 -21.29
N ASP A 4 46.00 15.72 -21.55
CA ASP A 4 45.94 14.91 -22.75
C ASP A 4 44.80 15.40 -23.63
N ASP A 5 45.09 15.70 -24.90
CA ASP A 5 44.14 16.18 -25.91
C ASP A 5 43.45 14.99 -26.63
N ALA A 6 43.52 13.80 -26.04
CA ALA A 6 42.89 12.60 -26.54
C ALA A 6 41.38 12.81 -26.78
N ILE A 7 40.99 12.59 -28.04
CA ILE A 7 39.60 12.63 -28.49
C ILE A 7 38.98 11.24 -28.31
N ASP A 8 37.78 11.19 -27.73
CA ASP A 8 37.01 9.96 -27.64
C ASP A 8 36.47 9.57 -29.02
N LYS A 9 37.01 8.48 -29.57
CA LYS A 9 36.60 7.92 -30.87
C LYS A 9 35.46 6.90 -30.75
N ASN A 10 35.11 6.48 -29.53
CA ASN A 10 34.15 5.42 -29.28
C ASN A 10 32.73 5.95 -29.11
N THR A 11 32.58 7.23 -28.77
CA THR A 11 31.28 7.90 -28.75
C THR A 11 31.02 8.58 -30.09
N HIS A 12 29.78 8.47 -30.62
CA HIS A 12 29.34 9.18 -31.82
C HIS A 12 29.24 10.73 -31.61
N GLU A 13 29.72 11.25 -30.49
CA GLU A 13 29.66 12.66 -30.12
C GLU A 13 30.90 13.43 -30.58
N GLN A 14 30.93 13.73 -31.88
CA GLN A 14 31.60 14.89 -32.50
C GLN A 14 32.92 15.36 -31.83
N ASN A 15 33.96 14.53 -31.87
CA ASN A 15 35.33 14.91 -31.48
C ASN A 15 35.46 15.50 -30.06
N LYS A 16 34.63 15.08 -29.11
CA LYS A 16 34.79 15.53 -27.72
C LYS A 16 36.04 14.93 -27.09
N PRO A 17 36.80 15.72 -26.29
CA PRO A 17 37.86 15.19 -25.46
C PRO A 17 37.36 14.08 -24.53
N GLU A 18 38.18 13.06 -24.31
CA GLU A 18 37.89 11.90 -23.46
C GLU A 18 37.49 12.32 -22.04
N ILE A 19 38.11 13.38 -21.51
CA ILE A 19 37.75 13.93 -20.20
C ILE A 19 36.29 14.39 -20.13
N ILE A 20 35.74 14.94 -21.22
CA ILE A 20 34.35 15.40 -21.27
C ILE A 20 33.41 14.21 -21.32
N THR A 21 33.71 13.19 -22.13
CA THR A 21 32.85 12.01 -22.27
C THR A 21 32.86 11.17 -21.00
N PHE A 22 34.01 11.00 -20.36
CA PHE A 22 34.13 10.36 -19.05
C PHE A 22 33.39 11.11 -17.92
N TYR A 23 33.50 12.44 -17.89
CA TYR A 23 32.74 13.24 -16.92
C TYR A 23 31.23 13.09 -17.16
N ASN A 24 30.77 13.17 -18.40
CA ASN A 24 29.36 13.04 -18.73
C ASN A 24 28.79 11.65 -18.41
N SER A 25 29.58 10.59 -18.57
CA SER A 25 29.16 9.22 -18.25
C SER A 25 29.04 8.98 -16.74
N THR A 26 29.83 9.68 -15.91
CA THR A 26 29.89 9.48 -14.46
C THR A 26 29.06 10.48 -13.64
N LYS A 27 28.84 11.71 -14.14
CA LYS A 27 28.18 12.80 -13.39
C LYS A 27 26.71 12.56 -13.04
N SER A 28 26.04 11.63 -13.72
CA SER A 28 24.58 11.46 -13.64
C SER A 28 24.08 10.72 -12.39
N GLY A 29 24.98 10.11 -11.60
CA GLY A 29 24.59 9.25 -10.47
C GLY A 29 23.68 9.96 -9.44
N VAL A 30 24.04 11.18 -9.05
CA VAL A 30 23.24 11.97 -8.09
C VAL A 30 21.89 12.36 -8.68
N ASP A 31 21.86 12.84 -9.92
CA ASP A 31 20.63 13.22 -10.62
C ASP A 31 19.64 12.04 -10.72
N VAL A 32 20.16 10.82 -10.91
CA VAL A 32 19.35 9.60 -10.93
C VAL A 32 18.74 9.31 -9.56
N VAL A 33 19.52 9.41 -8.48
CA VAL A 33 19.02 9.21 -7.12
C VAL A 33 17.97 10.26 -6.77
N ASP A 34 18.20 11.54 -7.11
CA ASP A 34 17.26 12.63 -6.90
C ASP A 34 15.95 12.40 -7.67
N LYS A 35 16.03 11.97 -8.93
CA LYS A 35 14.86 11.59 -9.74
C LYS A 35 14.09 10.42 -9.12
N LEU A 36 14.79 9.38 -8.66
CA LEU A 36 14.16 8.20 -8.04
C LEU A 36 13.49 8.54 -6.70
N GLY A 37 14.09 9.44 -5.92
CA GLY A 37 13.54 9.96 -4.67
C GLY A 37 12.34 10.86 -4.90
N ALA A 38 12.37 11.71 -5.92
CA ALA A 38 11.26 12.59 -6.28
C ALA A 38 10.05 11.82 -6.84
N THR A 39 10.29 10.80 -7.67
CA THR A 39 9.21 10.02 -8.32
C THR A 39 8.38 9.23 -7.31
N TYR A 40 9.00 8.66 -6.28
CA TYR A 40 8.34 7.88 -5.23
C TYR A 40 8.67 8.46 -3.85
N ASN A 41 8.22 9.69 -3.61
CA ASN A 41 8.53 10.44 -2.40
C ASN A 41 7.55 10.14 -1.25
N CYS A 42 8.05 9.71 -0.09
CA CYS A 42 7.23 9.51 1.11
C CYS A 42 7.03 10.78 1.95
N ALA A 43 7.65 11.90 1.59
CA ALA A 43 7.56 13.14 2.35
C ALA A 43 6.13 13.68 2.42
N ARG A 44 5.83 14.35 3.54
CA ARG A 44 4.57 15.04 3.79
C ARG A 44 4.85 16.45 4.30
N ASN A 45 3.89 17.35 4.08
CA ASN A 45 3.99 18.70 4.63
C ASN A 45 4.10 18.64 6.16
N THR A 46 5.14 19.24 6.71
CA THR A 46 5.46 19.22 8.14
C THR A 46 6.13 20.53 8.54
N ARG A 47 5.88 20.98 9.78
CA ARG A 47 6.56 22.13 10.39
C ARG A 47 7.81 21.76 11.19
N ARG A 48 8.16 20.46 11.25
CA ARG A 48 9.28 19.93 12.02
C ARG A 48 10.38 19.48 11.07
N TRP A 49 11.51 20.18 11.04
CA TRP A 49 12.63 19.88 10.13
C TRP A 49 13.23 18.49 10.32
N THR A 50 13.23 17.96 11.55
CA THR A 50 13.72 16.60 11.84
C THR A 50 12.91 15.51 11.12
N ILE A 51 11.60 15.73 10.93
CA ILE A 51 10.74 14.82 10.17
C ILE A 51 11.08 14.88 8.67
N VAL A 52 11.50 16.04 8.15
CA VAL A 52 11.96 16.16 6.76
C VAL A 52 13.17 15.26 6.51
N ILE A 53 14.11 15.23 7.46
CA ILE A 53 15.28 14.34 7.38
C ILE A 53 14.85 12.87 7.42
N LEU A 54 13.92 12.51 8.31
CA LEU A 54 13.39 11.15 8.35
C LEU A 54 12.82 10.73 6.98
N TYR A 55 12.04 11.59 6.32
CA TYR A 55 11.52 11.30 4.99
C TYR A 55 12.62 11.15 3.94
N ALA A 56 13.65 12.00 3.97
CA ALA A 56 14.80 11.86 3.08
C ALA A 56 15.52 10.52 3.29
N LEU A 57 15.75 10.13 4.55
CA LEU A 57 16.36 8.85 4.90
C LEU A 57 15.51 7.67 4.42
N MET A 58 14.19 7.71 4.58
CA MET A 58 13.29 6.67 4.09
C MET A 58 13.35 6.54 2.55
N ASN A 59 13.37 7.65 1.82
CA ASN A 59 13.48 7.63 0.36
C ASN A 59 14.81 7.00 -0.09
N VAL A 60 15.93 7.39 0.52
CA VAL A 60 17.26 6.83 0.21
C VAL A 60 17.34 5.36 0.60
N ALA A 61 16.81 4.98 1.77
CA ALA A 61 16.76 3.58 2.21
C ALA A 61 16.00 2.70 1.21
N GLY A 62 14.85 3.16 0.70
CA GLY A 62 14.08 2.41 -0.30
C GLY A 62 14.74 2.35 -1.69
N ILE A 63 15.67 3.25 -2.02
CA ILE A 63 16.51 3.13 -3.23
C ILE A 63 17.60 2.09 -2.98
N ASN A 64 18.35 2.25 -1.89
CA ASN A 64 19.49 1.39 -1.59
C ASN A 64 19.08 -0.07 -1.34
N SER A 65 17.96 -0.30 -0.64
CA SER A 65 17.45 -1.66 -0.42
C SER A 65 17.05 -2.34 -1.72
N GLN A 66 16.50 -1.58 -2.68
CA GLN A 66 16.16 -2.09 -4.00
C GLN A 66 17.41 -2.47 -4.80
N ILE A 67 18.46 -1.63 -4.76
CA ILE A 67 19.74 -1.92 -5.42
C ILE A 67 20.32 -3.24 -4.88
N ILE A 68 20.36 -3.40 -3.56
CA ILE A 68 20.83 -4.63 -2.90
C ILE A 68 19.96 -5.83 -3.31
N HIS A 69 18.64 -5.68 -3.28
CA HIS A 69 17.71 -6.75 -3.67
C HIS A 69 17.92 -7.19 -5.12
N THR A 70 18.06 -6.25 -6.06
CA THR A 70 18.31 -6.55 -7.47
C THR A 70 19.68 -7.17 -7.68
N ALA A 71 20.72 -6.69 -6.98
CA ALA A 71 22.05 -7.28 -7.04
C ALA A 71 22.07 -8.75 -6.57
N ASN A 72 21.30 -9.06 -5.52
CA ASN A 72 21.18 -10.42 -5.00
C ASN A 72 20.24 -11.30 -5.84
N ASN A 73 19.40 -10.72 -6.69
CA ASN A 73 18.40 -11.43 -7.47
C ASN A 73 18.40 -10.96 -8.94
N PRO A 74 19.48 -11.22 -9.71
CA PRO A 74 19.68 -10.65 -11.05
C PRO A 74 18.64 -11.11 -12.08
N LEU A 75 17.97 -12.25 -11.84
CA LEU A 75 16.91 -12.77 -12.71
C LEU A 75 15.55 -12.11 -12.44
N ILE A 76 15.38 -11.44 -11.29
CA ILE A 76 14.12 -10.82 -10.89
C ILE A 76 14.10 -9.38 -11.38
N ASN A 77 13.37 -9.14 -12.46
CA ASN A 77 13.09 -7.79 -12.92
C ASN A 77 11.81 -7.25 -12.25
N MET A 78 11.99 -6.62 -11.08
CA MET A 78 10.90 -6.01 -10.33
C MET A 78 10.84 -4.49 -10.56
N LYS A 79 9.66 -4.00 -10.94
CA LYS A 79 9.42 -2.55 -11.04
C LYS A 79 9.54 -1.91 -9.66
N ARG A 80 10.09 -0.70 -9.60
CA ARG A 80 10.24 0.08 -8.36
C ARG A 80 8.93 0.23 -7.58
N GLN A 81 7.83 0.50 -8.26
CA GLN A 81 6.51 0.62 -7.62
C GLN A 81 6.11 -0.66 -6.87
N ASP A 82 6.33 -1.82 -7.49
CA ASP A 82 5.93 -3.11 -6.93
C ASP A 82 6.84 -3.48 -5.76
N TYR A 83 8.15 -3.26 -5.91
CA TYR A 83 9.12 -3.43 -4.82
C TYR A 83 8.72 -2.60 -3.58
N LEU A 84 8.44 -1.30 -3.75
CA LEU A 84 8.05 -0.43 -2.65
C LEU A 84 6.72 -0.85 -2.00
N LYS A 85 5.74 -1.34 -2.78
CA LYS A 85 4.48 -1.87 -2.25
C LYS A 85 4.70 -3.15 -1.44
N THR A 86 5.57 -4.04 -1.91
CA THR A 86 5.89 -5.29 -1.23
C THR A 86 6.53 -5.03 0.12
N ILE A 87 7.62 -4.25 0.17
CA ILE A 87 8.28 -3.93 1.45
C ILE A 87 7.33 -3.19 2.40
N ALA A 88 6.49 -2.28 1.89
CA ALA A 88 5.55 -1.55 2.72
C ALA A 88 4.50 -2.47 3.35
N ARG A 89 4.05 -3.50 2.62
CA ARG A 89 3.13 -4.52 3.15
C ARG A 89 3.82 -5.42 4.18
N GLU A 90 5.04 -5.88 3.89
CA GLU A 90 5.81 -6.73 4.80
C GLU A 90 6.09 -6.03 6.14
N LEU A 91 6.45 -4.74 6.10
CA LEU A 91 6.70 -3.94 7.30
C LEU A 91 5.47 -3.75 8.20
N ILE A 92 4.26 -3.80 7.64
CA ILE A 92 3.02 -3.57 8.40
C ILE A 92 2.25 -4.85 8.71
N ASP A 93 2.61 -6.00 8.13
CA ASP A 93 1.82 -7.23 8.18
C ASP A 93 1.58 -7.71 9.63
N GLU A 94 2.63 -7.78 10.44
CA GLU A 94 2.52 -8.19 11.85
C GLU A 94 1.61 -7.22 12.64
N HIS A 95 1.77 -5.92 12.43
CA HIS A 95 0.93 -4.91 13.07
C HIS A 95 -0.53 -5.00 12.60
N LEU A 96 -0.78 -5.29 11.32
CA LEU A 96 -2.14 -5.49 10.80
C LEU A 96 -2.80 -6.71 11.46
N LYS A 97 -2.08 -7.83 11.54
CA LYS A 97 -2.54 -9.06 12.21
C LYS A 97 -2.89 -8.78 13.67
N TYR A 98 -1.99 -8.16 14.43
CA TYR A 98 -2.26 -7.79 15.82
C TYR A 98 -3.51 -6.90 15.96
N ARG A 99 -3.61 -5.84 15.14
CA ARG A 99 -4.74 -4.89 15.21
C ARG A 99 -6.06 -5.51 14.78
N SER A 100 -6.05 -6.59 13.99
CA SER A 100 -7.25 -7.33 13.59
C SER A 100 -7.90 -8.09 14.75
N MET A 101 -7.11 -8.44 15.78
CA MET A 101 -7.58 -9.17 16.96
C MET A 101 -8.27 -8.25 18.00
N LEU A 102 -8.04 -6.94 17.93
CA LEU A 102 -8.60 -5.98 18.87
C LEU A 102 -10.13 -5.88 18.74
N THR A 103 -10.83 -6.09 19.86
CA THR A 103 -12.31 -6.07 19.93
C THR A 103 -12.89 -4.70 20.27
N ASN A 104 -12.05 -3.73 20.68
CA ASN A 104 -12.46 -2.41 21.16
C ASN A 104 -12.82 -1.42 20.04
N VAL A 105 -13.42 -1.91 18.95
CA VAL A 105 -13.81 -1.10 17.79
C VAL A 105 -15.15 -1.55 17.23
N PRO A 106 -15.87 -0.67 16.50
CA PRO A 106 -17.12 -1.06 15.85
C PRO A 106 -16.96 -2.29 14.95
N PRO A 107 -17.96 -3.18 14.86
CA PRO A 107 -17.88 -4.41 14.06
C PRO A 107 -17.49 -4.18 12.60
N SER A 108 -17.92 -3.07 12.00
CA SER A 108 -17.56 -2.69 10.63
C SER A 108 -16.08 -2.34 10.46
N VAL A 109 -15.46 -1.76 11.49
CA VAL A 109 -14.02 -1.48 11.53
C VAL A 109 -13.24 -2.76 11.80
N LYS A 110 -13.73 -3.62 12.69
CA LYS A 110 -13.14 -4.94 12.96
C LYS A 110 -13.07 -5.78 11.68
N ARG A 111 -14.18 -5.87 10.94
CA ARG A 111 -14.24 -6.60 9.68
C ARG A 111 -13.24 -6.06 8.66
N ARG A 112 -13.19 -4.74 8.45
CA ARG A 112 -12.20 -4.11 7.55
C ARG A 112 -10.75 -4.38 7.94
N ARG A 113 -10.44 -4.45 9.24
CA ARG A 113 -9.10 -4.81 9.71
C ARG A 113 -8.76 -6.27 9.43
N GLN A 114 -9.72 -7.18 9.60
CA GLN A 114 -9.55 -8.58 9.29
C GLN A 114 -9.40 -8.81 7.78
N GLU A 115 -10.14 -8.07 6.95
CA GLU A 115 -9.99 -8.05 5.48
C GLU A 115 -8.57 -7.60 5.10
N ALA A 116 -8.12 -6.47 5.65
CA ALA A 116 -6.78 -5.94 5.38
C ALA A 116 -5.64 -6.84 5.87
N ALA A 117 -5.87 -7.61 6.95
CA ALA A 117 -4.90 -8.57 7.50
C ALA A 117 -4.98 -9.96 6.85
N GLY A 118 -5.92 -10.20 5.93
CA GLY A 118 -6.17 -11.52 5.34
C GLY A 118 -6.69 -12.55 6.35
N THR A 119 -7.21 -12.12 7.50
CA THR A 119 -7.74 -12.98 8.59
C THR A 119 -9.26 -13.06 8.60
N SER A 120 -9.93 -12.43 7.63
CA SER A 120 -11.39 -12.54 7.50
C SER A 120 -11.80 -13.96 7.16
N GLN A 121 -12.72 -14.52 7.94
CA GLN A 121 -13.47 -15.69 7.51
C GLN A 121 -14.59 -15.22 6.58
N GLU A 122 -14.56 -15.68 5.33
CA GLU A 122 -15.53 -15.30 4.29
C GLU A 122 -16.94 -15.85 4.51
N HIS A 123 -17.17 -16.64 5.56
CA HIS A 123 -18.48 -17.25 5.78
C HIS A 123 -19.35 -16.42 6.71
N PRO A 124 -20.55 -15.97 6.28
CA PRO A 124 -21.56 -15.52 7.21
C PRO A 124 -21.92 -16.73 8.07
N GLN A 125 -21.53 -16.69 9.35
CA GLN A 125 -21.94 -17.70 10.31
C GLN A 125 -23.46 -17.76 10.33
N GLN A 126 -24.01 -18.96 10.12
CA GLN A 126 -25.45 -19.19 10.17
C GLN A 126 -26.00 -18.62 11.49
N PRO A 127 -27.09 -17.84 11.44
CA PRO A 127 -27.70 -17.30 12.64
C PRO A 127 -28.09 -18.43 13.59
N ILE A 128 -27.64 -18.34 14.85
CA ILE A 128 -28.06 -19.25 15.90
C ILE A 128 -29.58 -19.11 16.08
N GLU A 129 -30.31 -20.23 16.13
CA GLU A 129 -31.76 -20.21 16.35
C GLU A 129 -32.11 -19.45 17.64
N GLY A 130 -33.12 -18.58 17.56
CA GLY A 130 -33.52 -17.72 18.68
C GLY A 130 -32.66 -16.46 18.89
N SER A 131 -31.54 -16.30 18.18
CA SER A 131 -30.71 -15.10 18.30
C SER A 131 -31.43 -13.83 17.78
N ARG A 132 -31.22 -12.71 18.48
CA ARG A 132 -31.69 -11.39 18.05
C ARG A 132 -30.49 -10.47 17.84
N LYS A 133 -30.35 -9.93 16.63
CA LYS A 133 -29.31 -8.94 16.30
C LYS A 133 -29.95 -7.63 15.86
N ARG A 134 -29.16 -6.55 15.87
CA ARG A 134 -29.59 -5.24 15.37
C ARG A 134 -29.87 -5.31 13.88
N CYS A 135 -30.92 -4.64 13.43
CA CYS A 135 -31.21 -4.47 12.01
C CYS A 135 -30.08 -3.70 11.31
N GLU A 136 -29.57 -4.22 10.19
CA GLU A 136 -28.44 -3.62 9.46
C GLU A 136 -28.74 -2.25 8.84
N GLU A 137 -30.00 -2.00 8.48
CA GLU A 137 -30.43 -0.76 7.82
C GLU A 137 -30.87 0.34 8.81
N CYS A 138 -31.01 0.02 10.10
CA CYS A 138 -31.44 0.98 11.12
C CYS A 138 -30.30 1.93 11.53
N GLN A 139 -30.34 3.16 11.02
CA GLN A 139 -29.45 4.24 11.46
C GLN A 139 -29.92 4.81 12.81
N GLY A 140 -29.01 4.95 13.78
CA GLY A 140 -29.27 5.58 15.08
C GLY A 140 -30.18 4.83 16.07
N LYS A 141 -30.96 3.83 15.62
CA LYS A 141 -31.86 3.04 16.48
C LYS A 141 -31.34 1.61 16.69
N ASP A 142 -31.33 1.13 17.94
CA ASP A 142 -30.99 -0.26 18.29
C ASP A 142 -32.21 -1.19 18.16
N ASN A 143 -32.83 -1.20 16.97
CA ASN A 143 -33.94 -2.10 16.68
C ASN A 143 -33.42 -3.53 16.49
N LYS A 144 -33.58 -4.35 17.53
CA LYS A 144 -33.24 -5.77 17.49
C LYS A 144 -34.36 -6.58 16.83
N THR A 145 -33.98 -7.50 15.96
CA THR A 145 -34.88 -8.35 15.19
C THR A 145 -34.42 -9.80 15.26
N ARG A 146 -35.37 -10.73 15.15
CA ARG A 146 -35.13 -12.17 14.95
C ARG A 146 -35.17 -12.58 13.48
N TYR A 147 -35.62 -11.66 12.62
CA TYR A 147 -35.80 -11.93 11.19
C TYR A 147 -34.52 -11.64 10.45
N TYR A 148 -34.14 -12.56 9.55
CA TYR A 148 -32.95 -12.43 8.72
C TYR A 148 -33.21 -13.00 7.32
N CYS A 149 -32.45 -12.53 6.33
CA CYS A 149 -32.48 -13.08 4.97
C CYS A 149 -31.82 -14.45 4.93
N LYS A 150 -32.48 -15.48 4.38
CA LYS A 150 -31.89 -16.83 4.28
C LYS A 150 -30.71 -16.93 3.30
N ASN A 151 -30.61 -16.00 2.34
CA ASN A 151 -29.54 -16.00 1.34
C ASN A 151 -28.27 -15.30 1.84
N CYS A 152 -28.41 -14.16 2.53
CA CYS A 152 -27.27 -13.34 2.97
C CYS A 152 -27.12 -13.22 4.49
N PHE A 153 -27.99 -13.87 5.28
CA PHE A 153 -28.01 -13.91 6.75
C PHE A 153 -28.06 -12.55 7.47
N LYS A 154 -28.36 -11.47 6.72
CA LYS A 154 -28.53 -10.12 7.27
C LYS A 154 -29.80 -10.01 8.09
N PHE A 155 -29.70 -9.42 9.28
CA PHE A 155 -30.83 -9.18 10.17
C PHE A 155 -31.57 -7.90 9.78
N LEU A 156 -32.89 -7.99 9.59
CA LEU A 156 -33.75 -6.88 9.16
C LEU A 156 -34.98 -6.77 10.07
N CYS A 157 -35.32 -5.56 10.52
CA CYS A 157 -36.61 -5.33 11.17
C CYS A 157 -37.73 -5.42 10.11
N LEU A 158 -38.98 -5.62 10.54
CA LEU A 158 -40.09 -5.82 9.59
C LEU A 158 -40.20 -4.67 8.57
N SER A 159 -40.05 -3.41 9.01
CA SER A 159 -40.09 -2.24 8.11
C SER A 159 -39.03 -2.28 7.01
N HIS A 160 -37.79 -2.65 7.33
CA HIS A 160 -36.70 -2.75 6.35
C HIS A 160 -36.72 -4.07 5.57
N GLY A 161 -37.26 -5.14 6.15
CA GLY A 161 -37.46 -6.43 5.49
C GLY A 161 -38.41 -6.32 4.31
N TYR A 162 -39.52 -5.59 4.45
CA TYR A 162 -40.42 -5.30 3.34
C TYR A 162 -39.68 -4.58 2.19
N ILE A 163 -38.89 -3.55 2.47
CA ILE A 163 -38.16 -2.79 1.45
C ILE A 163 -37.11 -3.66 0.73
N PHE A 164 -36.44 -4.56 1.45
CA PHE A 164 -35.38 -5.40 0.91
C PHE A 164 -35.91 -6.47 -0.05
N LEU A 165 -37.10 -7.03 0.21
CA LEU A 165 -37.77 -8.00 -0.67
C LEU A 165 -38.16 -7.38 -2.03
N TRP A 166 -38.60 -6.12 -2.04
CA TRP A 166 -38.95 -5.40 -3.27
C TRP A 166 -37.74 -5.10 -4.17
N ARG A 167 -36.52 -5.01 -3.61
CA ARG A 167 -35.29 -4.74 -4.37
C ARG A 167 -34.66 -5.98 -5.00
N MET A 168 -35.03 -7.19 -4.58
CA MET A 168 -34.53 -8.45 -5.14
C MET A 168 -35.41 -9.02 -6.27
N GLN A 169 -36.54 -8.37 -6.59
CA GLN A 169 -37.45 -8.76 -7.68
C GLN A 169 -37.30 -7.90 -8.96
N ARG A 170 -36.25 -7.08 -9.04
CA ARG A 170 -35.76 -6.42 -10.27
C ARG A 170 -34.35 -6.90 -10.55
#